data_AF-A0A6I5NQ53-F1
#
_entry.id   AF-A0A6I5NQ53-F1
#
_cell.length_a   1.000
_cell.length_b   1.000
_cell.length_c   1.000
_cell.angle_alpha   90.00
_cell.angle_beta   90.00
_cell.angle_gamma   90.00
#
_symmetry.space_group_name_H-M   'P 1'
#
loop_
_entity.id
_entity.type
_entity.pdbx_description
1 polymer ?
#
loop_
_entity_poly.entity_id
_entity_poly.type
_entity_poly.pdbx_seq_one_letter_code
_entity_poly.pdbx_strand_id
1 'polypeptide(L)' 'MNFSDQQATVKLAFSQYAWKQQLDSAAAEWAGPGAIAPELLSSDAPEIVLAPYNFVLYHSAA' A
#
# COMPACT_ATOMS: atom_id res chain seq x y z
N MET A 1 6.31 1.04 3.86
CA MET A 1 6.97 -0.29 3.93
C MET A 1 6.72 -0.85 5.33
N ASN A 2 6.56 -2.15 5.46
CA ASN A 2 6.41 -2.85 6.72
C ASN A 2 7.53 -3.89 6.86
N PHE A 3 8.36 -3.77 7.89
CA PHE A 3 9.47 -4.70 8.18
C PHE A 3 9.17 -5.63 9.36
N SER A 4 7.94 -5.62 9.87
CA SER A 4 7.51 -6.52 10.94
C SER A 4 6.91 -7.80 10.39
N ASP A 5 6.85 -8.82 11.23
CA ASP A 5 6.13 -10.08 11.01
C ASP A 5 4.61 -9.94 11.21
N GLN A 6 4.14 -8.75 11.60
CA GLN A 6 2.74 -8.43 11.81
C GLN A 6 2.22 -7.51 10.71
N GLN A 7 0.90 -7.52 10.50
CA GLN A 7 0.24 -6.53 9.66
C GLN A 7 0.35 -5.14 10.29
N ALA A 8 0.52 -4.12 9.46
CA ALA A 8 0.62 -2.73 9.92
C ALA A 8 -0.45 -1.86 9.25
N THR A 9 -1.18 -1.08 10.06
CA THR A 9 -2.03 0.00 9.56
C THR A 9 -1.26 1.31 9.62
N VAL A 10 -1.09 1.95 8.46
CA VAL A 10 -0.35 3.20 8.32
C VAL A 10 -1.33 4.31 7.97
N LYS A 11 -1.37 5.35 8.83
CA LYS A 11 -2.03 6.62 8.51
C LYS A 11 -1.13 7.46 7.64
N LEU A 12 -1.72 8.02 6.59
CA LEU A 12 -1.02 8.67 5.50
C LEU A 12 -1.38 10.16 5.53
N ALA A 13 -0.34 10.99 5.49
CA ALA A 13 -0.48 12.43 5.39
C ALA A 13 -0.26 12.84 3.93
N PHE A 14 -1.16 12.46 3.02
CA PHE A 14 -1.01 12.80 1.60
C PHE A 14 -1.76 14.07 1.20
N SER A 15 -1.26 14.70 0.13
CA SER A 15 -1.90 15.80 -0.58
C SER A 15 -3.06 15.33 -1.47
N GLN A 16 -3.89 16.29 -1.88
CA GLN A 16 -5.17 16.29 -2.62
C GLN A 16 -5.32 15.37 -3.86
N TYR A 17 -4.31 14.59 -4.24
CA TYR A 17 -4.28 13.80 -5.48
C TYR A 17 -4.62 12.34 -5.23
N ALA A 18 -5.20 11.70 -6.25
CA ALA A 18 -5.35 10.25 -6.28
C ALA A 18 -4.03 9.59 -6.63
N TRP A 19 -3.68 8.53 -5.90
CA TRP A 19 -2.48 7.73 -6.16
C TRP A 19 -2.86 6.33 -6.62
N LYS A 20 -2.17 5.84 -7.65
CA LYS A 20 -2.35 4.48 -8.16
C LYS A 20 -1.18 3.59 -7.77
N GLN A 21 -1.49 2.42 -7.25
CA GLN A 21 -0.53 1.37 -6.96
C GLN A 21 0.22 0.98 -8.24
N GLN A 22 1.54 0.98 -8.17
CA GLN A 22 2.42 0.53 -9.25
C GLN A 22 2.98 -0.86 -8.96
N LEU A 23 3.18 -1.19 -7.69
CA LEU A 23 3.75 -2.46 -7.26
C LEU A 23 3.31 -2.78 -5.82
N ASP A 24 2.95 -4.04 -5.57
CA ASP A 24 2.78 -4.60 -4.24
C ASP A 24 3.63 -5.88 -4.13
N SER A 25 4.63 -5.87 -3.25
CA SER A 25 5.55 -6.99 -3.07
C SER A 25 4.89 -8.22 -2.43
N ALA A 26 3.67 -8.10 -1.91
CA ALA A 26 2.89 -9.21 -1.39
C ALA A 26 1.98 -9.85 -2.44
N ALA A 27 1.94 -9.33 -3.67
CA ALA A 27 1.12 -9.91 -4.73
C ALA A 27 1.51 -11.36 -5.04
N ALA A 28 0.52 -12.18 -5.42
CA ALA A 28 0.70 -13.62 -5.65
C ALA A 28 1.68 -13.92 -6.80
N GLU A 29 1.80 -13.02 -7.78
CA GLU A 29 2.77 -13.13 -8.88
C GLU A 29 4.24 -13.13 -8.39
N TRP A 30 4.49 -12.58 -7.21
CA TRP A 30 5.79 -12.60 -6.53
C TRP A 30 5.90 -13.73 -5.50
N ALA A 31 4.97 -14.70 -5.51
CA ALA A 31 4.80 -15.70 -4.46
C ALA A 31 4.60 -15.08 -3.05
N GLY A 32 4.05 -13.85 -3.01
CA GLY A 32 3.73 -13.16 -1.77
C GLY A 32 2.49 -13.72 -1.08
N PRO A 33 2.23 -13.34 0.19
CA PRO A 33 1.12 -13.85 1.00
C PRO A 33 -0.28 -13.36 0.56
N GLY A 34 -0.35 -12.46 -0.42
CA GLY A 34 -1.56 -11.82 -0.90
C GLY A 34 -1.49 -10.29 -0.73
N ALA A 35 -1.83 -9.57 -1.80
CA ALA A 35 -1.95 -8.12 -1.79
C ALA A 35 -3.17 -7.71 -0.95
N ILE A 36 -2.95 -6.83 0.03
CA ILE A 36 -4.01 -6.27 0.89
C ILE A 36 -4.11 -4.76 0.82
N ALA A 37 -3.11 -4.10 0.21
CA ALA A 37 -3.13 -2.67 0.00
C ALA A 37 -4.11 -2.32 -1.14
N PRO A 38 -4.84 -1.21 -1.04
CA PRO A 38 -5.80 -0.80 -2.06
C PRO A 38 -5.07 -0.32 -3.32
N GLU A 39 -5.65 -0.61 -4.50
CA GLU A 39 -5.08 -0.18 -5.79
C GLU A 39 -5.07 1.36 -5.94
N LEU A 40 -6.03 2.04 -5.32
CA LEU A 40 -6.19 3.50 -5.38
C LEU A 40 -6.22 4.09 -3.97
N LEU A 41 -5.47 5.16 -3.77
CA LEU A 41 -5.51 5.99 -2.56
C LEU A 41 -6.09 7.37 -2.90
N SER A 42 -6.98 7.85 -2.05
CA SER A 42 -7.53 9.20 -2.11
C SER A 42 -7.45 9.87 -0.73
N SER A 43 -7.66 11.18 -0.69
CA SER A 43 -7.68 11.97 0.55
C SER A 43 -8.73 11.51 1.57
N ASP A 44 -9.78 10.81 1.11
CA ASP A 44 -10.92 10.42 1.93
C ASP A 44 -10.67 9.12 2.70
N ALA A 45 -9.65 8.35 2.31
CA ALA A 45 -9.24 7.11 2.94
C ALA A 45 -7.73 7.16 3.29
N PRO A 46 -7.36 7.84 4.39
CA PRO A 46 -5.96 8.12 4.72
C PRO A 46 -5.26 6.92 5.37
N GLU A 47 -5.81 5.72 5.29
CA GLU A 47 -5.25 4.54 5.95
C GLU A 47 -4.97 3.45 4.92
N ILE A 48 -3.76 2.88 4.99
CA ILE A 48 -3.43 1.66 4.27
C ILE A 48 -3.06 0.57 5.24
N VAL A 49 -3.32 -0.64 4.79
CA VAL A 49 -2.92 -1.86 5.47
C VAL A 49 -1.78 -2.49 4.69
N LEU A 50 -0.70 -2.81 5.38
CA LEU A 50 0.47 -3.48 4.81
C LEU A 50 0.63 -4.88 5.41
N ALA A 51 0.85 -5.87 4.55
CA ALA A 51 1.14 -7.23 4.98
C ALA A 51 2.48 -7.32 5.74
N PRO A 52 2.77 -8.40 6.48
CA PRO A 52 4.11 -8.64 7.03
C PRO A 52 5.19 -8.58 5.94
N TYR A 53 6.36 -8.03 6.27
CA TYR A 53 7.53 -7.94 5.38
C TYR A 53 7.22 -7.46 3.94
N ASN A 54 6.39 -6.42 3.82
CA ASN A 54 5.85 -5.94 2.55
C ASN A 54 6.28 -4.51 2.22
N PHE A 55 6.37 -4.19 0.94
CA PHE A 55 6.31 -2.81 0.47
C PHE A 55 5.34 -2.65 -0.70
N VAL A 56 4.75 -1.45 -0.76
CA VAL A 56 3.86 -1.03 -1.84
C VAL A 56 4.36 0.31 -2.36
N LEU A 57 4.41 0.43 -3.69
CA LEU A 57 4.80 1.64 -4.39
C LEU A 57 3.56 2.26 -5.01
N TYR A 58 3.36 3.55 -4.76
CA TYR A 58 2.30 4.35 -5.36
C TYR A 58 2.89 5.49 -6.18
N HIS A 59 2.15 5.90 -7.21
CA HIS A 59 2.45 7.07 -8.02
C HIS A 59 1.22 7.96 -8.14
N SER A 60 1.38 9.26 -7.91
CA SER A 60 0.34 10.26 -8.09
C SER A 60 0.14 10.58 -9.56
N ALA A 61 -1.11 10.69 -10.01
CA ALA A 61 -1.43 11.38 -11.26
C ALA A 61 -1.42 12.89 -10.99
N ALA A 62 -0.23 13.50 -11.01
CA ALA A 62 -0.09 14.96 -10.99
C ALA A 62 -0.32 15.53 -12.39
#